data_AF-A0A526YL37-F1
#
_entry.id   AF-A0A526YL37-F1
#
_cell.length_a   1.000
_cell.length_b   1.000
_cell.length_c   1.000
_cell.angle_alpha   90.00
_cell.angle_beta   90.00
_cell.angle_gamma   90.00
#
_symmetry.space_group_name_H-M   'P 1'
#
loop_
_entity.id
_entity.type
_entity.pdbx_description
1 polymer ?
#
loop_
_entity_poly.entity_id
_entity_poly.type
_entity_poly.pdbx_seq_one_letter_code
_entity_poly.pdbx_strand_id
1 'polypeptide(L)' 'MSTEEYDAPRAVIVISSHVARGSVGNRAAVFALETLGFPVWAVPTVILPW' A
#
# COMPACT_ATOMS: atom_id res chain seq x y z
N MET A 1 0.02 -28.07 10.13
CA MET A 1 -0.09 -26.89 9.25
C MET A 1 1.26 -26.72 8.60
N SER A 2 1.42 -27.27 7.40
CA SER A 2 2.67 -27.24 6.63
C SER A 2 3.07 -25.80 6.35
N THR A 3 4.28 -25.43 6.75
CA THR A 3 4.82 -24.06 6.77
C THR A 3 5.37 -23.59 5.41
N GLU A 4 5.03 -24.25 4.30
CA GLU A 4 5.69 -24.08 2.99
C GLU A 4 4.75 -23.54 1.89
N GLU A 5 3.96 -22.50 2.19
CA GLU A 5 3.12 -21.79 1.20
C GLU A 5 3.22 -20.26 1.34
N TYR A 6 4.43 -19.71 1.50
CA TYR A 6 4.65 -18.25 1.46
C TYR A 6 5.77 -17.86 0.49
N ASP A 7 5.87 -18.53 -0.64
CA ASP A 7 6.80 -18.10 -1.69
C ASP A 7 6.34 -16.80 -2.39
N ALA A 8 5.04 -16.48 -2.29
CA ALA A 8 4.48 -15.24 -2.80
C ALA A 8 4.36 -14.14 -1.71
N PRO A 9 4.71 -12.88 -2.04
CA PRO A 9 4.54 -11.75 -1.12
C PRO A 9 3.06 -11.56 -0.74
N ARG A 10 2.81 -11.38 0.56
CA ARG A 10 1.45 -11.21 1.11
C ARG A 10 0.86 -9.86 0.70
N ALA A 11 -0.44 -9.84 0.45
CA ALA A 11 -1.16 -8.61 0.16
C ALA A 11 -1.20 -7.66 1.36
N VAL A 12 -1.00 -6.37 1.11
CA VAL A 12 -0.98 -5.31 2.12
C VAL A 12 -2.15 -4.36 1.87
N ILE A 13 -2.98 -4.13 2.89
CA ILE A 13 -4.02 -3.10 2.85
C ILE A 13 -3.47 -1.84 3.52
N VAL A 14 -3.38 -0.74 2.77
CA VAL A 14 -2.92 0.55 3.28
C VAL A 14 -4.13 1.44 3.57
N ILE A 15 -4.35 1.72 4.86
CA ILE A 15 -5.42 2.59 5.34
C ILE A 15 -4.80 3.91 5.79
N SER A 16 -4.83 4.92 4.93
CA SER A 16 -4.26 6.24 5.20
C SER A 16 -4.91 7.33 4.36
N SER A 17 -4.51 8.58 4.56
CA SER A 17 -4.95 9.69 3.72
C SER A 17 -4.40 9.55 2.29
N HIS A 18 -5.08 10.15 1.31
CA HIS A 18 -4.61 10.20 -0.07
C HIS A 18 -4.55 11.66 -0.53
N VAL A 19 -3.41 12.07 -1.07
CA VAL A 19 -3.17 13.43 -1.58
C VAL A 19 -3.01 13.41 -3.09
N ALA A 20 -3.48 14.42 -3.83
CA ALA A 20 -3.26 14.47 -5.28
C ALA A 20 -1.87 15.00 -5.67
N ARG A 21 -1.17 15.71 -4.76
CA ARG A 21 0.20 16.20 -4.92
C ARG A 21 1.02 15.85 -3.66
N GLY A 22 2.34 15.71 -3.81
CA GLY A 22 3.23 15.34 -2.70
C GLY A 22 3.31 13.82 -2.44
N SER A 23 4.08 13.47 -1.41
CA SER A 23 4.49 12.09 -1.10
C SER A 23 4.19 11.74 0.35
N VAL A 24 2.90 11.80 0.72
CA VAL A 24 2.39 11.39 2.05
C VAL A 24 1.25 10.40 1.91
N GLY A 25 0.93 9.69 2.99
CA GLY A 25 -0.19 8.75 3.05
C GLY A 25 -0.10 7.65 2.00
N ASN A 26 -1.24 7.29 1.40
CA ASN A 26 -1.35 6.22 0.43
C ASN A 26 -0.46 6.43 -0.80
N ARG A 27 -0.19 7.66 -1.26
CA ARG A 27 0.69 7.86 -2.42
C ARG A 27 2.13 7.43 -2.18
N ALA A 28 2.67 7.71 -0.99
CA ALA A 28 4.02 7.28 -0.65
C ALA A 28 4.06 5.78 -0.31
N ALA A 29 3.11 5.31 0.51
CA ALA A 29 3.09 3.94 0.98
C ALA A 29 2.81 2.93 -0.15
N VAL A 30 1.82 3.20 -1.02
CA VAL A 30 1.50 2.32 -2.16
C VAL A 30 2.71 2.22 -3.09
N PHE A 31 3.29 3.36 -3.48
CA PHE A 31 4.48 3.38 -4.34
C PHE A 31 5.63 2.56 -3.74
N ALA A 32 5.97 2.79 -2.47
CA ALA A 32 7.07 2.08 -1.82
C ALA A 32 6.83 0.57 -1.73
N LEU A 33 5.62 0.15 -1.34
CA LEU A 33 5.27 -1.25 -1.19
C LEU A 33 5.17 -1.99 -2.52
N GLU A 34 4.59 -1.37 -3.54
CA GLU A 34 4.56 -1.94 -4.90
C GLU A 34 5.97 -2.03 -5.49
N THR A 35 6.83 -1.03 -5.24
CA THR A 35 8.25 -1.07 -5.66
C THR A 35 9.01 -2.22 -5.01
N LEU A 36 8.64 -2.59 -3.77
CA LEU A 36 9.19 -3.74 -3.05
C LEU A 36 8.54 -5.08 -3.45
N GLY A 37 7.58 -5.08 -4.37
CA GLY A 37 6.94 -6.29 -4.91
C GLY A 37 5.76 -6.80 -4.09
N PHE A 38 5.22 -6.02 -3.14
CA PHE A 38 4.01 -6.40 -2.43
C PHE A 38 2.76 -6.09 -3.27
N PRO A 39 1.76 -6.98 -3.31
CA PRO A 39 0.43 -6.62 -3.82
C PRO A 39 -0.26 -5.68 -2.83
N VAL A 40 -0.70 -4.51 -3.29
CA VAL A 40 -1.23 -3.45 -2.40
C VAL A 40 -2.67 -3.08 -2.73
N TRP A 41 -3.48 -2.87 -1.70
CA TRP A 41 -4.83 -2.32 -1.79
C TRP A 41 -4.91 -1.03 -0.96
N ALA A 42 -5.24 0.08 -1.61
CA ALA A 42 -5.37 1.37 -0.93
C ALA A 42 -6.82 1.60 -0.47
N VAL A 43 -6.99 1.96 0.81
CA VAL A 43 -8.27 2.40 1.39
C VAL A 43 -8.08 3.83 1.90
N PRO A 44 -8.56 4.85 1.18
CA PRO A 44 -8.38 6.24 1.58
C PRO A 44 -9.27 6.58 2.78
N THR A 45 -8.69 7.17 3.83
CA THR A 45 -9.46 7.72 4.97
C THR A 45 -9.96 9.13 4.69
N VAL A 46 -9.19 9.92 3.94
CA VAL A 46 -9.53 11.25 3.45
C VAL A 46 -8.81 11.49 2.13
N ILE A 47 -9.41 12.27 1.23
CA ILE A 47 -8.80 12.66 -0.05
C ILE A 47 -8.59 14.17 -0.06
N LEU A 48 -7.34 14.60 -0.29
CA LEU A 48 -6.96 16.01 -0.34
C LEU A 48 -6.36 16.35 -1.71
N PRO A 49 -6.64 17.54 -2.26
CA PRO A 49 -6.13 17.92 -3.57
C PRO A 49 -4.67 18.43 -3.57
N TRP A 50 -4.08 18.71 -2.41
CA TRP A 50 -2.69 19.11 -2.25
C TRP A 50 -1.97 18.27 -1.20
#